data_AF-A0A380E064-F1
#
_entry.id   AF-A0A380E064-F1
#
_cell.length_a   1.000
_cell.length_b   1.000
_cell.length_c   1.000
_cell.angle_alpha   90.00
_cell.angle_beta   90.00
_cell.angle_gamma   90.00
#
_symmetry.space_group_name_H-M   'P 1'
#
loop_
_entity.id
_entity.type
_entity.pdbx_description
1 polymer ?
#
loop_
_entity_poly.entity_id
_entity_poly.type
_entity_poly.pdbx_seq_one_letter_code
_entity_poly.pdbx_strand_id
1 'polypeptide(L)'
;MIESEELKAKTLYFSTQQEVDGIYIKDGFIVYKGVRIINTEDLVLPGEHNLENILAAVLACILAGVPIKAIIDSLTTFSGIEHRLQYVGTNRTNKYYNDSKATNTLATQFALNSFNQPIIWFMWWFGSRGMNLTNSFLIWKMFARWLYSDKRKLSLLN
;
A
#
# COMPACT_ATOMS: atom_id res chain seq x y z
N MET A 1 -5.65 -15.21 22.27
CA MET A 1 -6.29 -14.81 21.00
C MET A 1 -7.77 -14.83 21.29
N ILE A 2 -8.47 -13.70 21.11
CA ILE A 2 -9.92 -13.68 21.23
C ILE A 2 -10.44 -14.28 19.93
N GLU A 3 -11.15 -15.41 20.01
CA GLU A 3 -11.80 -16.02 18.86
C GLU A 3 -12.88 -15.05 18.35
N SER A 4 -12.81 -14.71 17.06
CA SER A 4 -13.62 -13.66 16.43
C SER A 4 -15.12 -13.97 16.34
N GLU A 5 -15.53 -15.18 16.71
CA GLU A 5 -16.87 -15.72 16.49
C GLU A 5 -17.92 -15.17 17.47
N GLU A 6 -17.52 -14.52 18.57
CA GLU A 6 -18.45 -13.95 19.57
C GLU A 6 -18.62 -12.42 19.51
N LEU A 7 -17.90 -11.73 18.62
CA LEU A 7 -18.03 -10.28 18.46
C LEU A 7 -19.29 -9.95 17.64
N LYS A 8 -20.36 -9.52 18.34
CA LYS A 8 -21.55 -8.90 17.72
C LYS A 8 -21.19 -7.54 17.12
N ALA A 9 -20.51 -7.55 15.97
CA ALA A 9 -20.21 -6.37 15.19
C ALA A 9 -21.17 -6.27 14.00
N LYS A 10 -21.58 -5.05 13.65
CA LYS A 10 -22.28 -4.81 12.38
C LYS A 10 -21.26 -4.84 11.25
N THR A 11 -21.38 -5.83 10.36
CA THR A 11 -20.57 -5.89 9.14
C THR A 11 -21.05 -4.86 8.13
N LEU A 12 -20.12 -4.10 7.56
CA LEU A 12 -20.35 -3.20 6.43
C LEU A 12 -19.31 -3.50 5.35
N TYR A 13 -19.74 -3.47 4.10
CA TYR A 13 -18.92 -3.85 2.95
C TYR A 13 -18.45 -2.62 2.17
N PHE A 14 -17.41 -2.81 1.35
CA PHE A 14 -17.04 -1.86 0.31
C PHE A 14 -16.97 -2.56 -1.05
N SER A 15 -17.33 -1.89 -2.14
CA SER A 15 -17.24 -2.46 -3.49
C SER A 15 -17.02 -1.41 -4.57
N THR A 16 -16.17 -1.71 -5.55
CA THR A 16 -15.98 -0.89 -6.76
C THR A 16 -16.90 -1.28 -7.91
N GLN A 17 -17.62 -2.42 -7.81
CA GLN A 17 -18.35 -3.03 -8.93
C GLN A 17 -19.87 -3.03 -8.75
N GLN A 18 -20.36 -3.12 -7.51
CA GLN A 18 -21.78 -3.27 -7.23
C GLN A 18 -22.20 -2.54 -5.96
N GLU A 19 -23.50 -2.28 -5.84
CA GLU A 19 -24.07 -1.75 -4.60
C GLU A 19 -24.02 -2.80 -3.49
N VAL A 20 -23.65 -2.37 -2.28
CA VAL A 20 -23.54 -3.23 -1.09
C VAL A 20 -24.04 -2.50 0.15
N ASP A 21 -24.37 -3.24 1.22
CA ASP A 21 -24.65 -2.65 2.54
C ASP A 21 -23.35 -2.07 3.14
N GLY A 22 -23.09 -0.81 2.79
CA GLY A 22 -21.87 -0.09 3.13
C GLY A 22 -21.58 1.02 2.13
N ILE A 23 -20.37 1.04 1.60
CA ILE A 23 -19.89 2.07 0.66
C ILE A 23 -19.60 1.44 -0.71
N TYR A 24 -19.87 2.14 -1.80
CA TYR A 24 -19.63 1.60 -3.13
C TYR A 24 -19.44 2.68 -4.18
N ILE A 25 -19.02 2.28 -5.38
CA ILE A 25 -18.97 3.16 -6.55
C ILE A 25 -20.23 2.98 -7.40
N LYS A 26 -20.88 4.08 -7.77
CA LYS A 26 -22.01 4.10 -8.69
C LYS A 26 -22.01 5.38 -9.53
N ASP A 27 -22.15 5.24 -10.84
CA ASP A 27 -22.14 6.34 -11.81
C ASP A 27 -20.89 7.25 -11.71
N GLY A 28 -19.73 6.67 -11.38
CA GLY A 28 -18.49 7.43 -11.15
C GLY A 28 -18.42 8.14 -9.79
N PHE A 29 -19.37 7.93 -8.89
CA PHE A 29 -19.34 8.53 -7.55
C PHE A 29 -19.07 7.49 -6.47
N ILE A 30 -18.32 7.87 -5.44
CA ILE A 30 -18.33 7.16 -4.16
C ILE A 30 -19.66 7.46 -3.47
N VAL A 31 -20.38 6.42 -3.09
CA VAL A 31 -21.73 6.47 -2.51
C VAL A 31 -21.77 5.74 -1.17
N TYR A 32 -22.39 6.36 -0.17
CA TYR A 32 -22.69 5.75 1.12
C TYR A 32 -24.16 5.99 1.48
N LYS A 33 -24.92 4.93 1.76
CA LYS A 33 -26.37 5.00 2.07
C LYS A 33 -27.17 5.83 1.03
N GLY A 34 -26.83 5.68 -0.25
CA GLY A 34 -27.48 6.41 -1.35
C GLY A 34 -27.05 7.87 -1.51
N VAL A 35 -26.18 8.40 -0.66
CA VAL A 35 -25.64 9.76 -0.77
C VAL A 35 -24.33 9.73 -1.53
N ARG A 36 -24.24 10.52 -2.61
CA ARG A 36 -22.99 10.76 -3.36
C ARG A 36 -22.04 11.62 -2.54
N ILE A 37 -20.80 11.16 -2.38
CA ILE A 37 -19.75 11.83 -1.59
C ILE A 37 -18.85 12.65 -2.49
N ILE A 38 -18.22 12.01 -3.48
CA ILE A 38 -17.26 12.63 -4.40
C ILE A 38 -17.22 11.84 -5.72
N ASN A 39 -16.93 12.51 -6.84
CA ASN A 39 -16.65 11.85 -8.12
C ASN A 39 -15.25 11.21 -8.05
N THR A 40 -15.11 9.99 -8.58
CA THR A 40 -13.83 9.28 -8.66
C THR A 40 -12.80 10.02 -9.51
N GLU A 41 -13.24 10.86 -10.45
CA GLU A 41 -12.36 11.71 -11.27
C GLU A 41 -11.71 12.85 -10.48
N ASP A 42 -12.29 13.26 -9.36
CA ASP A 42 -11.75 14.31 -8.50
C ASP A 42 -10.69 13.78 -7.51
N LEU A 43 -10.47 12.47 -7.47
CA LEU A 43 -9.51 11.84 -6.57
C LEU A 43 -8.08 12.12 -7.05
N VAL A 44 -7.23 12.61 -6.14
CA VAL A 44 -5.80 12.82 -6.47
C VAL A 44 -5.04 11.51 -6.61
N LEU A 45 -5.50 10.44 -5.96
CA LEU A 45 -4.86 9.13 -6.05
C LEU A 45 -5.39 8.35 -7.26
N PRO A 46 -4.59 8.17 -8.33
CA PRO A 46 -5.04 7.45 -9.51
C PRO A 46 -5.03 5.93 -9.30
N GLY A 47 -5.90 5.23 -10.04
CA GLY A 47 -5.84 3.79 -10.27
C GLY A 47 -6.86 2.96 -9.49
N GLU A 48 -7.45 2.00 -10.21
CA GLU A 48 -8.51 1.09 -9.71
C GLU A 48 -8.16 0.37 -8.41
N HIS A 49 -6.91 -0.06 -8.26
CA HIS A 49 -6.43 -0.75 -7.06
C HIS A 49 -6.42 0.12 -5.80
N ASN A 50 -6.42 1.46 -5.94
CA ASN A 50 -6.52 2.37 -4.80
C ASN A 50 -7.97 2.65 -4.41
N LEU A 51 -8.93 2.45 -5.31
CA LEU A 51 -10.34 2.70 -5.03
C LEU A 51 -10.83 1.85 -3.86
N GLU A 52 -10.43 0.57 -3.79
CA GLU A 52 -10.77 -0.30 -2.66
C GLU A 52 -10.24 0.25 -1.31
N ASN A 53 -8.99 0.70 -1.28
CA ASN A 53 -8.39 1.30 -0.09
C ASN A 53 -9.08 2.61 0.30
N ILE A 54 -9.41 3.43 -0.70
CA ILE A 54 -10.12 4.69 -0.51
C ILE A 54 -11.51 4.42 0.07
N LEU A 55 -12.27 3.49 -0.51
CA LEU A 55 -13.60 3.13 -0.02
C LEU A 55 -13.55 2.65 1.43
N ALA A 56 -12.62 1.75 1.76
CA ALA A 56 -12.46 1.25 3.14
C ALA A 56 -12.11 2.39 4.11
N ALA A 57 -11.19 3.29 3.74
CA ALA A 57 -10.79 4.42 4.58
C ALA A 57 -11.92 5.44 4.77
N VAL A 58 -12.65 5.77 3.69
CA VAL A 58 -13.80 6.68 3.73
C VAL A 58 -14.90 6.12 4.62
N LEU A 59 -15.24 4.84 4.46
CA LEU A 59 -16.24 4.18 5.31
C LEU A 59 -15.83 4.24 6.79
N ALA A 60 -14.56 3.94 7.10
CA ALA A 60 -14.06 4.03 8.48
C ALA A 60 -14.17 5.46 9.03
N CYS A 61 -13.83 6.49 8.26
CA CYS A 61 -13.94 7.89 8.66
C CYS A 61 -15.39 8.32 8.91
N ILE A 62 -16.31 7.91 8.04
CA ILE A 62 -17.75 8.19 8.20
C ILE A 62 -18.26 7.55 9.49
N LEU A 63 -17.91 6.29 9.75
CA LEU A 63 -18.31 5.58 10.97
C LEU A 63 -17.69 6.18 12.24
N ALA A 64 -16.52 6.79 12.13
CA ALA A 64 -15.87 7.54 13.20
C ALA A 64 -16.46 8.96 13.40
N GLY A 65 -17.42 9.39 12.57
CA GLY A 65 -18.07 10.70 12.68
C GLY A 65 -17.26 11.85 12.08
N VAL A 66 -16.27 11.56 11.23
CA VAL A 66 -15.51 12.60 10.53
C VAL A 66 -16.43 13.35 9.55
N PRO A 67 -16.40 14.69 9.53
CA PRO A 67 -17.21 15.46 8.58
C PRO A 67 -16.88 15.11 7.13
N ILE A 68 -17.92 14.90 6.30
CA ILE A 68 -17.76 14.59 4.87
C ILE A 68 -16.84 15.59 4.15
N LYS A 69 -16.95 16.88 4.49
CA LYS A 69 -16.08 17.91 3.92
C LYS A 69 -14.59 17.63 4.17
N ALA A 70 -14.21 17.26 5.40
CA ALA A 70 -12.82 16.96 5.73
C ALA A 70 -12.31 15.70 5.00
N ILE A 71 -13.19 14.72 4.77
CA ILE A 71 -12.87 13.53 3.96
C ILE A 71 -12.60 13.94 2.51
N ILE A 72 -13.49 14.74 1.91
CA ILE A 72 -13.33 15.24 0.53
C ILE A 72 -12.05 16.05 0.39
N ASP A 73 -11.79 16.97 1.32
CA ASP A 73 -10.56 17.77 1.32
C ASP A 73 -9.34 16.84 1.36
N SER A 74 -9.33 15.83 2.24
CA SER A 74 -8.23 14.86 2.27
C SER A 74 -8.08 14.06 0.98
N LEU A 75 -9.17 13.62 0.33
CA LEU A 75 -9.12 12.84 -0.91
C LEU A 75 -8.63 13.65 -2.12
N THR A 76 -8.85 14.96 -2.08
CA THR A 76 -8.46 15.91 -3.14
C THR A 76 -7.12 16.60 -2.90
N THR A 77 -6.51 16.44 -1.71
CA THR A 77 -5.20 17.04 -1.41
C THR A 77 -4.15 16.02 -0.94
N PHE A 78 -4.48 14.73 -0.89
CA PHE A 78 -3.57 13.72 -0.38
C PHE A 78 -2.27 13.64 -1.21
N SER A 79 -1.14 13.94 -0.59
CA SER A 79 0.18 13.98 -1.25
C SER A 79 0.98 12.68 -1.14
N GLY A 80 0.38 11.60 -0.62
CA GLY A 80 1.10 10.36 -0.30
C GLY A 80 1.50 10.28 1.18
N ILE A 81 1.99 9.10 1.59
CA ILE A 81 2.53 8.89 2.95
C ILE A 81 4.02 9.22 2.92
N GLU A 82 4.42 10.24 3.67
CA GLU A 82 5.83 10.58 3.87
C GLU A 82 6.56 9.42 4.61
N HIS A 83 7.78 9.09 4.17
CA HIS A 83 8.71 8.12 4.83
C HIS A 83 8.50 6.60 4.63
N ARG A 84 8.23 6.11 3.41
CA ARG A 84 8.36 4.66 3.09
C ARG A 84 9.70 4.27 2.42
N LEU A 85 10.82 4.80 2.90
CA LEU A 85 12.16 4.38 2.46
C LEU A 85 13.08 4.29 3.67
N GLN A 86 13.05 3.16 4.36
CA GLN A 86 13.89 2.99 5.54
C GLN A 86 15.34 2.77 5.09
N TYR A 87 16.23 3.72 5.38
CA TYR A 87 17.65 3.51 5.18
C TYR A 87 18.15 2.37 6.08
N VAL A 88 18.75 1.34 5.47
CA VAL A 88 19.25 0.15 6.19
C VAL A 88 20.76 0.03 6.21
N GLY A 89 21.47 1.02 5.64
CA GLY A 89 22.92 1.15 5.75
C GLY A 89 23.62 1.47 4.43
N THR A 90 24.94 1.59 4.49
CA THR A 90 25.81 1.84 3.34
C THR A 90 26.95 0.83 3.33
N ASN A 91 27.28 0.33 2.14
CA ASN A 91 28.50 -0.44 1.91
C ASN A 91 29.29 0.22 0.78
N ARG A 92 30.52 0.63 1.09
CA ARG A 92 31.38 1.44 0.21
C ARG A 92 30.66 2.71 -0.26
N THR A 93 30.19 2.74 -1.51
CA THR A 93 29.48 3.87 -2.13
C THR A 93 27.97 3.65 -2.23
N ASN A 94 27.47 2.43 -1.98
CA ASN A 94 26.07 2.09 -2.22
C ASN A 94 25.25 2.24 -0.94
N LYS A 95 24.15 3.02 -1.03
CA LYS A 95 23.15 3.16 0.03
C LYS A 95 22.04 2.14 -0.19
N TYR A 96 21.59 1.50 0.88
CA TYR A 96 20.54 0.49 0.85
C TYR A 96 19.32 1.03 1.58
N TYR A 97 18.15 0.85 0.96
CA TYR A 97 16.87 1.25 1.51
C TYR A 97 15.92 0.06 1.49
N ASN A 98 15.23 -0.17 2.60
CA ASN A 98 14.17 -1.16 2.72
C ASN A 98 12.83 -0.47 2.40
N ASP A 99 12.20 -0.95 1.34
CA ASP A 99 10.86 -0.56 0.89
C ASP A 99 9.92 -1.77 0.83
N SER A 100 10.06 -2.70 1.78
CA SER A 100 9.21 -3.90 1.89
C SER A 100 7.72 -3.61 2.10
N LYS A 101 7.34 -2.35 2.27
CA LYS A 101 5.96 -1.88 2.42
C LYS A 101 5.42 -1.19 1.16
N ALA A 102 6.20 -1.09 0.08
CA ALA A 102 5.67 -0.74 -1.22
C ALA A 102 4.89 -1.91 -1.84
N THR A 103 3.75 -2.23 -1.22
CA THR A 103 2.85 -3.30 -1.65
C THR A 103 1.77 -2.81 -2.61
N ASN A 104 1.75 -1.52 -2.95
CA ASN A 104 0.94 -0.93 -4.02
C ASN A 104 1.83 -0.14 -4.99
N THR A 105 1.34 0.10 -6.21
CA THR A 105 2.13 0.73 -7.28
C THR A 105 2.48 2.18 -6.97
N LEU A 106 1.63 2.89 -6.21
CA LEU A 106 1.93 4.26 -5.78
C LEU A 106 3.12 4.33 -4.83
N ALA A 107 3.17 3.49 -3.81
CA ALA A 107 4.27 3.45 -2.85
C ALA A 107 5.60 3.15 -3.55
N THR A 108 5.56 2.25 -4.53
CA THR A 108 6.68 1.98 -5.44
C THR A 108 7.09 3.22 -6.24
N GLN A 109 6.13 3.93 -6.85
CA GLN A 109 6.40 5.12 -7.67
C GLN A 109 7.02 6.25 -6.84
N PHE A 110 6.48 6.50 -5.64
CA PHE A 110 7.05 7.45 -4.69
C PHE A 110 8.47 7.06 -4.27
N ALA A 111 8.71 5.78 -3.97
CA ALA A 111 10.03 5.29 -3.61
C ALA A 111 11.06 5.50 -4.73
N LEU A 112 10.71 5.19 -5.98
CA LEU A 112 11.60 5.41 -7.12
C LEU A 112 11.86 6.90 -7.38
N ASN A 113 10.83 7.74 -7.28
CA ASN A 113 10.96 9.19 -7.49
C ASN A 113 11.76 9.89 -6.37
N SER A 114 12.00 9.24 -5.24
CA SER A 114 12.74 9.81 -4.11
C SER A 114 14.27 9.80 -4.29
N PHE A 115 14.78 9.21 -5.38
CA PHE A 115 16.22 9.11 -5.63
C PHE A 115 16.63 9.86 -6.90
N ASN A 116 17.56 10.80 -6.76
CA ASN A 116 18.18 11.53 -7.87
C ASN A 116 19.43 10.82 -8.45
N GLN A 117 19.60 9.54 -8.15
CA GLN A 117 20.79 8.73 -8.49
C GLN A 117 20.35 7.37 -9.05
N PRO A 118 21.15 6.71 -9.89
CA PRO A 118 20.80 5.40 -10.45
C PRO A 118 20.42 4.38 -9.37
N ILE A 119 19.27 3.73 -9.54
CA ILE A 119 18.70 2.79 -8.58
C ILE A 119 18.91 1.35 -9.09
N ILE A 120 19.39 0.47 -8.22
CA ILE A 120 19.26 -0.98 -8.42
C ILE A 120 18.11 -1.44 -7.52
N TRP A 121 17.00 -1.80 -8.15
CA TRP A 121 15.77 -2.14 -7.44
C TRP A 121 15.56 -3.66 -7.39
N PHE A 122 15.29 -4.17 -6.19
CA PHE A 122 14.94 -5.57 -5.96
C PHE A 122 13.45 -5.67 -5.65
N MET A 123 12.69 -6.23 -6.59
CA MET A 123 11.30 -6.60 -6.38
C MET A 123 11.19 -8.10 -6.12
N TRP A 124 10.36 -8.47 -5.16
CA TRP A 124 9.94 -9.86 -4.96
C TRP A 124 8.42 -9.94 -5.02
N TRP A 125 7.90 -10.89 -5.80
CA TRP A 125 6.48 -11.15 -5.93
C TRP A 125 6.17 -12.56 -5.44
N PHE A 126 5.24 -12.70 -4.51
CA PHE A 126 4.72 -14.00 -4.09
C PHE A 126 3.31 -14.17 -4.69
N GLY A 127 3.25 -14.59 -5.96
CA GLY A 127 1.99 -14.82 -6.66
C GLY A 127 2.20 -15.43 -8.05
N SER A 128 1.48 -16.50 -8.33
CA SER A 128 1.60 -17.38 -9.49
C SER A 128 1.11 -16.75 -10.81
N ARG A 129 1.92 -15.93 -11.49
CA ARG A 129 1.81 -15.70 -12.94
C ARG A 129 3.20 -15.58 -13.58
N GLY A 130 3.46 -16.46 -14.53
CA GLY A 130 4.79 -16.81 -15.02
C GLY A 130 5.58 -15.69 -15.69
N MET A 131 6.72 -15.35 -15.08
CA MET A 131 7.89 -14.82 -15.77
C MET A 131 9.06 -15.79 -15.53
N ASN A 132 9.82 -16.10 -16.60
CA ASN A 132 10.99 -16.97 -16.51
C ASN A 132 12.11 -16.28 -15.70
N LEU A 133 12.42 -16.84 -14.53
CA LEU A 133 13.35 -16.28 -13.54
C LEU A 133 14.69 -17.04 -13.51
N THR A 134 15.35 -17.19 -14.67
CA THR A 134 16.65 -17.86 -14.76
C THR A 134 17.75 -17.15 -13.93
N ASN A 135 17.56 -15.87 -13.60
CA ASN A 135 18.54 -15.05 -12.85
C ASN A 135 18.29 -14.95 -11.32
N SER A 136 17.16 -15.46 -10.80
CA SER A 136 16.84 -15.29 -9.37
C SER A 136 17.75 -16.08 -8.43
N PHE A 137 18.36 -17.16 -8.92
CA PHE A 137 19.26 -18.01 -8.11
C PHE A 137 20.61 -17.33 -7.80
N LEU A 138 21.13 -16.53 -8.74
CA LEU A 138 22.37 -15.76 -8.52
C LEU A 138 22.16 -14.63 -7.51
N ILE A 139 21.02 -13.95 -7.61
CA ILE A 139 20.64 -12.84 -6.73
C ILE A 139 20.44 -13.35 -5.30
N TRP A 140 19.82 -14.52 -5.13
CA TRP A 140 19.67 -15.16 -3.82
C TRP A 140 21.01 -15.54 -3.20
N LYS A 141 21.96 -16.08 -3.99
CA LYS A 141 23.33 -16.34 -3.51
C LYS A 141 24.04 -15.07 -3.07
N MET A 142 23.85 -13.94 -3.74
CA MET A 142 24.45 -12.66 -3.34
C MET A 142 23.82 -12.10 -2.06
N PHE A 143 22.49 -12.17 -1.93
CA PHE A 143 21.77 -11.68 -0.76
C PHE A 143 22.00 -12.56 0.49
N ALA A 144 21.96 -13.89 0.33
CA ALA A 144 22.31 -14.83 1.40
C ALA A 144 23.78 -14.63 1.82
N ARG A 145 24.72 -14.52 0.88
CA ARG A 145 26.13 -14.27 1.20
C ARG A 145 26.34 -12.90 1.89
N TRP A 146 25.49 -11.91 1.65
CA TRP A 146 25.49 -10.64 2.38
C TRP A 146 24.90 -10.75 3.81
N LEU A 147 23.80 -11.48 3.98
CA LEU A 147 23.20 -11.78 5.29
C LEU A 147 24.15 -12.59 6.18
N TYR A 148 24.85 -13.58 5.61
CA TYR A 148 25.72 -14.49 6.35
C TYR A 148 27.18 -14.00 6.52
N SER A 149 27.59 -12.91 5.87
CA SER A 149 28.96 -12.37 5.99
C SER A 149 29.15 -11.35 7.12
N ASP A 150 28.08 -10.89 7.77
CA ASP A 150 28.16 -9.97 8.91
C ASP A 150 27.38 -10.51 10.11
N LYS A 151 28.09 -11.18 11.04
CA LYS A 151 27.51 -11.84 12.22
C LYS A 151 26.72 -10.90 13.14
N ARG A 152 26.88 -9.57 13.02
CA ARG A 152 26.12 -8.59 13.81
C ARG A 152 24.66 -8.47 13.37
N LYS A 153 24.32 -8.88 12.14
CA LYS A 153 22.97 -8.69 11.55
C LYS A 153 21.96 -9.78 11.91
N LEU A 154 22.41 -10.92 12.45
CA LEU A 154 21.53 -11.98 12.96
C LEU A 154 20.78 -11.57 14.24
N SER A 155 21.26 -10.54 14.95
CA SER A 155 20.61 -10.03 16.17
C SER A 155 19.38 -9.15 15.91
N LEU A 156 19.13 -8.75 14.66
CA LEU A 156 17.98 -7.92 14.26
C LEU A 156 16.77 -8.74 13.78
N LEU A 157 16.87 -10.07 13.86
CA LEU A 157 15.82 -11.03 13.45
C LEU A 157 15.26 -11.86 14.63
N ASN A 158 15.60 -11.49 15.87
CA ASN A 158 14.98 -12.00 17.10
C ASN A 158 14.21 -10.88 17.80
#